data_AF-V6CLM3-F1
#
_entry.id   AF-V6CLM3-F1
#
_cell.length_a   1.000
_cell.length_b   1.000
_cell.length_c   1.000
_cell.angle_alpha   90.00
_cell.angle_beta   90.00
_cell.angle_gamma   90.00
#
_symmetry.space_group_name_H-M   'P 1'
#
loop_
_entity.id
_entity.type
_entity.pdbx_description
1 polymer ?
#
loop_
_entity_poly.entity_id
_entity_poly.type
_entity_poly.pdbx_seq_one_letter_code
_entity_poly.pdbx_strand_id
1 'polypeptide(L)'
;MLIVSFGRAEIAKKKKLHNLSLQIYEQHRAQIVQIETIAELALFTAQYLRSLARQEKKKLDAGSDGGGGGGAGGAGGHKLQYQGDKGIVIGSRSEIVTDWWSKMLTTIDRLSDAQRRAILELIPDPIAAIDKYSKMDYSLAIQEIGELVAENGRRVGPSMAHRILTMLTDETGNSVVE
;
A
#
# COMPACT_ATOMS: atom_id res chain seq x y z
N MET A 1 -2.26 26.34 9.71
CA MET A 1 -2.48 26.66 11.14
C MET A 1 -3.66 25.85 11.64
N LEU A 2 -3.65 25.32 12.87
CA LEU A 2 -4.76 24.50 13.39
C LEU A 2 -5.40 25.22 14.58
N ILE A 3 -6.71 25.40 14.54
CA ILE A 3 -7.52 26.02 15.60
C ILE A 3 -8.38 24.93 16.21
N VAL A 4 -8.18 24.66 17.50
CA VAL A 4 -8.97 23.67 18.25
C VAL A 4 -9.94 24.41 19.15
N SER A 5 -11.24 24.20 18.93
CA SER A 5 -12.30 24.70 19.80
C SER A 5 -12.75 23.56 20.72
N PHE A 6 -12.60 23.75 22.03
CA PHE A 6 -12.99 22.78 23.05
C PHE A 6 -14.25 23.22 23.77
N GLY A 7 -15.22 22.31 23.89
CA GLY A 7 -16.47 22.51 24.62
C GLY A 7 -17.68 22.63 23.70
N ARG A 8 -18.86 22.66 24.32
CA ARG A 8 -20.16 22.70 23.63
C ARG A 8 -20.43 24.11 23.11
N ALA A 9 -19.75 24.48 22.03
CA ALA A 9 -20.12 25.68 21.29
C ALA A 9 -21.43 25.38 20.55
N GLU A 10 -22.54 26.00 20.99
CA GLU A 10 -23.82 26.00 20.28
C GLU A 10 -23.70 26.87 19.01
N ILE A 11 -22.84 26.46 18.08
CA ILE A 11 -22.81 27.02 16.74
C ILE A 11 -24.02 26.41 16.03
N ALA A 12 -25.17 27.02 16.28
CA ALA A 12 -26.52 26.49 16.15
C ALA A 12 -26.95 26.00 14.75
N LYS A 13 -26.06 25.95 13.74
CA LYS A 13 -26.34 25.35 12.43
C LYS A 13 -25.07 24.73 11.87
N LYS A 14 -25.01 23.40 11.71
CA LYS A 14 -23.89 22.65 11.07
C LYS A 14 -23.43 23.28 9.74
N LYS A 15 -24.36 23.85 8.96
CA LYS A 15 -24.06 24.55 7.69
C LYS A 15 -23.23 25.84 7.89
N LYS A 16 -23.42 26.58 8.98
CA LYS A 16 -22.66 27.80 9.27
C LYS A 16 -21.22 27.49 9.67
N LEU A 17 -21.00 26.43 10.46
CA LEU A 17 -19.65 25.99 10.85
C LEU A 17 -18.86 25.48 9.65
N HIS A 18 -19.51 24.72 8.76
CA HIS A 18 -18.86 24.26 7.53
C HIS A 18 -18.44 25.44 6.64
N ASN A 19 -19.34 26.39 6.38
CA ASN A 19 -19.00 27.57 5.57
C ASN A 19 -17.89 28.42 6.22
N LEU A 20 -17.93 28.58 7.54
CA LEU A 20 -16.86 29.26 8.28
C LEU A 20 -15.52 28.52 8.16
N SER A 21 -15.54 27.18 8.25
CA SER A 21 -14.32 26.38 8.10
C SER A 21 -13.71 26.52 6.70
N LEU A 22 -14.54 26.59 5.65
CA LEU A 22 -14.09 26.83 4.29
C LEU A 22 -13.50 28.22 4.13
N GLN A 23 -14.19 29.25 4.62
CA GLN A 23 -13.73 30.63 4.55
C GLN A 23 -12.38 30.84 5.28
N ILE A 24 -12.24 30.26 6.47
CA ILE A 24 -11.00 30.33 7.25
C ILE A 24 -9.87 29.54 6.59
N TYR A 25 -10.20 28.42 5.95
CA TYR A 25 -9.22 27.68 5.15
C TYR A 25 -8.78 28.47 3.91
N GLU A 26 -9.70 29.11 3.21
CA GLU A 26 -9.39 29.92 2.02
C GLU A 26 -8.53 31.14 2.37
N GLN A 27 -8.89 31.88 3.42
CA GLN A 27 -8.22 33.13 3.78
C GLN A 27 -6.92 32.92 4.56
N HIS A 28 -6.86 31.93 5.45
CA HIS A 28 -5.75 31.77 6.38
C HIS A 28 -5.04 30.42 6.26
N ARG A 29 -5.47 29.53 5.35
CA ARG A 29 -4.99 28.14 5.26
C ARG A 29 -4.99 27.47 6.63
N ALA A 30 -6.03 27.79 7.41
CA ALA A 30 -6.23 27.29 8.76
C ALA A 30 -7.35 26.25 8.80
N GLN A 31 -7.18 25.23 9.62
CA GLN A 31 -8.18 24.19 9.85
C GLN A 31 -8.81 24.39 11.22
N ILE A 32 -10.13 24.19 11.33
CA ILE A 32 -10.84 24.24 12.60
C ILE A 32 -11.31 22.84 12.95
N VAL A 33 -11.03 22.41 14.19
CA VAL A 33 -11.54 21.18 14.75
C VAL A 33 -12.33 21.52 16.02
N GLN A 34 -13.59 21.12 16.06
CA GLN A 34 -14.42 21.24 17.26
C GLN A 34 -14.41 19.90 17.99
N ILE A 35 -14.10 19.94 19.28
CA ILE A 35 -14.01 18.76 20.15
C ILE A 35 -14.93 18.97 21.34
N GLU A 36 -15.82 18.01 21.59
CA GLU A 36 -16.85 18.13 22.61
C GLU A 36 -16.40 17.55 23.95
N THR A 37 -15.58 16.49 23.93
CA THR A 37 -15.19 15.75 25.14
C THR A 37 -13.70 15.85 25.45
N ILE A 38 -13.35 15.78 26.74
CA ILE A 38 -11.94 15.81 27.19
C ILE A 38 -11.16 14.61 26.65
N ALA A 39 -11.81 13.44 26.56
CA ALA A 39 -11.19 12.22 26.05
C ALA A 39 -10.80 12.36 24.57
N GLU A 40 -11.67 12.92 23.73
CA GLU A 40 -11.36 13.22 22.33
C GLU A 40 -10.27 14.27 22.21
N LEU A 41 -10.24 15.28 23.08
CA LEU A 41 -9.19 16.30 23.08
C LEU A 41 -7.82 15.67 23.39
N ALA A 42 -7.76 14.78 24.37
CA ALA A 42 -6.54 14.06 24.73
C ALA A 42 -6.05 13.16 23.58
N LEU A 43 -6.96 12.39 22.97
CA LEU A 43 -6.66 11.54 21.81
C LEU A 43 -6.18 12.36 20.62
N PHE A 44 -6.89 13.44 20.28
CA PHE A 44 -6.55 14.33 19.19
C PHE A 44 -5.16 14.96 19.39
N THR A 45 -4.90 15.46 20.60
CA THR A 45 -3.60 16.07 20.94
C THR A 45 -2.47 15.04 20.82
N ALA A 46 -2.67 13.82 21.34
CA ALA A 46 -1.67 12.75 21.23
C ALA A 46 -1.39 12.35 19.77
N GLN A 47 -2.44 12.23 18.95
CA GLN A 47 -2.31 11.93 17.53
C GLN A 47 -1.63 13.06 16.76
N TYR A 48 -1.97 14.32 17.07
CA TYR A 48 -1.38 15.50 16.46
C TYR A 48 0.11 15.66 16.82
N LEU A 49 0.48 15.46 18.09
CA LEU A 49 1.88 15.47 18.50
C LEU A 49 2.67 14.34 17.82
N ARG A 50 2.07 13.14 17.70
CA ARG A 50 2.69 12.02 16.98
C ARG A 50 2.87 12.32 15.49
N SER A 51 1.92 12.97 14.84
CA SER A 51 2.02 13.34 13.43
C SER A 51 3.08 14.43 13.20
N LEU A 52 3.16 15.43 14.08
CA LEU A 52 4.22 16.44 14.08
C LEU A 52 5.60 15.79 14.26
N ALA A 53 5.76 14.90 15.24
CA ALA A 53 7.02 14.20 15.46
C ALA A 53 7.45 13.36 14.25
N ARG A 54 6.49 12.69 13.57
CA ARG A 54 6.77 11.95 12.33
C ARG A 54 7.16 12.87 11.17
N GLN A 55 6.54 14.05 11.08
CA GLN A 55 6.85 15.03 10.05
C GLN A 55 8.26 15.61 10.24
N GLU A 56 8.62 15.96 11.47
CA GLU A 56 9.97 16.44 11.82
C GLU A 56 11.02 15.37 11.58
N LYS A 57 10.77 14.12 11.98
CA LYS A 57 11.64 12.99 11.63
C LYS A 57 11.85 12.88 10.11
N LYS A 58 10.78 12.95 9.32
CA LYS A 58 10.87 12.88 7.85
C LYS A 58 11.67 14.06 7.26
N LYS A 59 11.59 15.25 7.85
CA LYS A 59 12.40 16.41 7.42
C LYS A 59 13.87 16.25 7.79
N LEU A 60 14.17 15.73 8.98
CA LEU A 60 15.53 15.44 9.44
C LEU A 60 16.17 14.37 8.55
N ASP A 61 15.47 13.26 8.30
CA ASP A 61 15.92 12.18 7.42
C ASP A 61 16.16 12.67 5.97
N ALA A 62 15.48 13.73 5.54
CA ALA A 62 15.68 14.35 4.21
C ALA A 62 16.79 15.41 4.18
N GLY A 63 17.20 15.94 5.35
CA GLY A 63 18.26 16.94 5.49
C GLY A 63 19.62 16.37 5.89
N SER A 64 19.68 15.10 6.31
CA SER A 64 20.91 14.43 6.77
C SER A 64 21.60 13.56 5.71
N ASP A 65 21.43 13.85 4.42
CA ASP A 65 22.17 13.23 3.30
C ASP A 65 23.64 13.72 3.25
N GLY A 66 24.35 13.51 4.36
CA GLY A 66 25.74 13.89 4.57
C GLY A 66 26.29 13.38 5.90
N GLY A 67 26.30 12.07 6.13
CA GLY A 67 27.03 11.47 7.26
C GLY A 67 26.42 10.18 7.77
N GLY A 68 27.11 9.06 7.55
CA GLY A 68 26.59 7.70 7.73
C GLY A 68 26.37 7.22 9.16
N GLY A 69 25.64 6.10 9.27
CA GLY A 69 25.48 5.37 10.52
C GLY A 69 24.25 4.46 10.59
N GLY A 70 24.23 3.38 9.79
CA GLY A 70 23.63 2.08 10.16
C GLY A 70 22.12 1.96 10.31
N GLY A 71 21.47 1.35 9.30
CA GLY A 71 20.23 0.60 9.48
C GLY A 71 19.01 1.18 8.77
N ALA A 72 18.63 0.51 7.68
CA ALA A 72 17.35 0.60 6.96
C ALA A 72 17.08 1.87 6.13
N GLY A 73 17.45 1.78 4.83
CA GLY A 73 16.61 2.31 3.75
C GLY A 73 17.04 3.63 3.09
N GLY A 74 18.14 3.59 2.33
CA GLY A 74 18.30 4.22 1.00
C GLY A 74 18.03 5.73 0.84
N ALA A 75 19.12 6.49 0.75
CA ALA A 75 19.23 7.89 0.38
C ALA A 75 18.71 8.25 -1.03
N GLY A 76 18.29 9.51 -1.20
CA GLY A 76 18.47 10.33 -2.41
C GLY A 76 17.85 9.97 -3.77
N GLY A 77 17.26 8.78 -3.98
CA GLY A 77 16.69 8.37 -5.28
C GLY A 77 15.21 8.04 -5.17
N HIS A 78 14.41 8.48 -6.15
CA HIS A 78 13.04 8.03 -6.45
C HIS A 78 12.43 7.12 -5.36
N LYS A 79 11.85 7.73 -4.29
CA LYS A 79 11.33 6.95 -3.17
C LYS A 79 10.22 6.04 -3.70
N LEU A 80 10.51 4.73 -3.80
CA LEU A 80 9.50 3.72 -4.11
C LEU A 80 8.44 3.81 -2.99
N GLN A 81 7.31 4.45 -3.29
CA GLN A 81 6.19 4.54 -2.35
C GLN A 81 5.40 3.25 -2.44
N TYR A 82 6.00 2.16 -1.97
CA TYR A 82 5.32 0.89 -1.80
C TYR A 82 5.05 0.66 -0.31
N GLN A 83 3.77 0.57 0.05
CA GLN A 83 3.33 0.22 1.39
C GLN A 83 2.73 -1.19 1.35
N GLY A 84 3.61 -2.19 1.42
CA GLY A 84 3.21 -3.60 1.48
C GLY A 84 2.89 -4.05 2.91
N ASP A 85 2.13 -5.13 3.01
CA ASP A 85 1.89 -5.82 4.28
C ASP A 85 3.17 -6.49 4.79
N LYS A 86 3.35 -6.50 6.12
CA LYS A 86 4.52 -7.13 6.73
C LYS A 86 4.45 -8.66 6.59
N GLY A 87 5.55 -9.26 6.12
CA GLY A 87 5.73 -10.72 6.02
C GLY A 87 5.66 -11.44 7.37
N ILE A 88 5.28 -12.72 7.36
CA ILE A 88 5.50 -13.61 8.51
C ILE A 88 7.00 -13.95 8.61
N VAL A 89 7.54 -13.96 9.82
CA VAL A 89 8.97 -14.26 10.08
C VAL A 89 9.13 -15.64 10.75
N ILE A 90 8.04 -16.21 11.26
CA ILE A 90 8.02 -17.47 12.01
C ILE A 90 7.06 -18.41 11.28
N GLY A 91 7.58 -19.56 10.85
CA GLY A 91 6.84 -20.58 10.11
C GLY A 91 7.78 -21.55 9.40
N SER A 92 7.20 -22.59 8.80
CA SER A 92 7.91 -23.48 7.87
C SER A 92 8.31 -22.72 6.60
N ARG A 93 9.31 -23.22 5.87
CA ARG A 93 9.76 -22.60 4.61
C ARG A 93 8.61 -22.43 3.61
N SER A 94 7.73 -23.42 3.50
CA SER A 94 6.56 -23.37 2.62
C SER A 94 5.60 -22.26 3.02
N GLU A 95 5.27 -22.13 4.31
CA GLU A 95 4.37 -21.07 4.78
C GLU A 95 4.93 -19.68 4.53
N ILE A 96 6.25 -19.49 4.75
CA ILE A 96 6.93 -18.22 4.49
C ILE A 96 6.89 -17.89 2.99
N VAL A 97 7.16 -18.87 2.11
CA VAL A 97 7.13 -18.68 0.66
C VAL A 97 5.71 -18.36 0.19
N THR A 98 4.69 -19.08 0.67
CA THR A 98 3.29 -18.82 0.30
C THR A 98 2.82 -17.45 0.79
N ASP A 99 3.17 -17.04 2.01
CA ASP A 99 2.82 -15.70 2.53
C ASP A 99 3.50 -14.59 1.73
N TRP A 100 4.79 -14.75 1.43
CA TRP A 100 5.53 -13.80 0.61
C TRP A 100 4.97 -13.71 -0.81
N TRP A 101 4.70 -14.84 -1.44
CA TRP A 101 4.15 -14.89 -2.80
C TRP A 101 2.75 -14.29 -2.87
N SER A 102 1.89 -14.58 -1.89
CA SER A 102 0.58 -13.95 -1.74
C SER A 102 0.68 -12.42 -1.67
N LYS A 103 1.65 -11.89 -0.90
CA LYS A 103 1.92 -10.45 -0.79
C LYS A 103 2.56 -9.84 -2.02
N MET A 104 3.26 -10.62 -2.83
CA MET A 104 3.75 -10.16 -4.13
C MET A 104 2.60 -10.05 -5.12
N LEU A 105 1.67 -11.00 -5.14
CA LEU A 105 0.50 -10.95 -6.00
C LEU A 105 -0.45 -9.78 -5.67
N THR A 106 -0.50 -9.32 -4.41
CA THR A 106 -1.31 -8.14 -4.05
C THR A 106 -0.76 -6.83 -4.65
N THR A 107 0.46 -6.81 -5.16
CA THR A 107 1.01 -5.64 -5.85
C THR A 107 0.49 -5.49 -7.28
N ILE A 108 -0.13 -6.54 -7.84
CA ILE A 108 -0.70 -6.51 -9.19
C ILE A 108 -2.04 -5.77 -9.14
N ASP A 109 -2.12 -4.65 -9.86
CA ASP A 109 -3.36 -3.87 -9.93
C ASP A 109 -4.52 -4.72 -10.48
N ARG A 110 -5.69 -4.56 -9.85
CA ARG A 110 -6.96 -5.23 -10.19
C ARG A 110 -6.97 -6.76 -10.02
N LEU A 111 -5.97 -7.36 -9.39
CA LEU A 111 -6.03 -8.77 -9.04
C LEU A 111 -6.98 -8.97 -7.85
N SER A 112 -8.08 -9.71 -8.06
CA SER A 112 -9.03 -9.99 -6.97
C SER A 112 -8.49 -11.05 -6.00
N ASP A 113 -8.97 -11.02 -4.75
CA ASP A 113 -8.60 -12.01 -3.74
C ASP A 113 -8.88 -13.46 -4.18
N ALA A 114 -10.01 -13.69 -4.87
CA ALA A 114 -10.39 -15.01 -5.34
C ALA A 114 -9.45 -15.51 -6.45
N GLN A 115 -9.07 -14.62 -7.39
CA GLN A 115 -8.07 -14.95 -8.42
C GLN A 115 -6.70 -15.20 -7.80
N ARG A 116 -6.30 -14.40 -6.80
CA ARG A 116 -5.03 -14.59 -6.08
C ARG A 116 -4.95 -15.96 -5.43
N ARG A 117 -5.98 -16.40 -4.69
CA ARG A 117 -6.00 -17.74 -4.08
C ARG A 117 -5.86 -18.85 -5.12
N ALA A 118 -6.61 -18.73 -6.21
CA ALA A 118 -6.59 -19.71 -7.27
C ALA A 118 -5.20 -19.75 -7.97
N ILE A 119 -4.51 -18.61 -8.11
CA ILE A 119 -3.11 -18.57 -8.58
C ILE A 119 -2.16 -19.22 -7.58
N LEU A 120 -2.35 -19.00 -6.27
CA LEU A 120 -1.52 -19.62 -5.22
C LEU A 120 -1.67 -21.15 -5.19
N GLU A 121 -2.84 -21.68 -5.55
CA GLU A 121 -3.07 -23.11 -5.68
C GLU A 121 -2.33 -23.71 -6.89
N LEU A 122 -2.32 -23.01 -8.03
CA LEU A 122 -1.59 -23.45 -9.23
C LEU A 122 -0.08 -23.28 -9.06
N ILE A 123 0.33 -22.16 -8.46
CA ILE A 123 1.72 -21.72 -8.30
C ILE A 123 1.95 -21.44 -6.80
N PRO A 124 2.21 -22.48 -5.99
CA PRO A 124 2.51 -22.30 -4.58
C PRO A 124 3.93 -21.75 -4.35
N ASP A 125 4.86 -22.05 -5.25
CA ASP A 125 6.24 -21.57 -5.22
C ASP A 125 6.55 -20.77 -6.50
N PRO A 126 6.76 -19.45 -6.40
CA PRO A 126 7.09 -18.61 -7.55
C PRO A 126 8.43 -18.99 -8.19
N ILE A 127 9.42 -19.49 -7.44
CA ILE A 127 10.72 -19.87 -8.01
C ILE A 127 10.55 -21.07 -8.94
N ALA A 128 9.74 -22.05 -8.53
CA ALA A 128 9.40 -23.20 -9.37
C ALA A 128 8.62 -22.76 -10.62
N ALA A 129 7.74 -21.77 -10.50
CA ALA A 129 7.03 -21.20 -11.65
C ALA A 129 7.96 -20.45 -12.61
N ILE A 130 8.95 -19.70 -12.13
CA ILE A 130 9.95 -19.05 -13.00
C ILE A 130 10.66 -20.11 -13.85
N ASP A 131 11.13 -21.19 -13.25
CA ASP A 131 11.83 -22.27 -13.97
C ASP A 131 10.89 -22.99 -14.97
N LYS A 132 9.62 -23.18 -14.62
CA LYS A 132 8.61 -23.76 -15.51
C LYS A 132 8.31 -22.86 -16.71
N TYR A 133 7.96 -21.60 -16.45
CA TYR A 133 7.46 -20.66 -17.47
C TYR A 133 8.57 -20.07 -18.34
N SER A 134 9.82 -20.03 -17.87
CA SER A 134 10.97 -19.66 -18.71
C SER A 134 11.28 -20.69 -19.79
N LYS A 135 10.87 -21.96 -19.59
CA LYS A 135 11.10 -23.06 -20.55
C LYS A 135 9.88 -23.37 -21.42
N MET A 136 8.70 -22.86 -21.04
CA MET A 136 7.44 -23.10 -21.73
C MET A 136 7.23 -22.07 -22.83
N ASP A 137 6.49 -22.44 -23.87
CA ASP A 137 6.04 -21.45 -24.85
C ASP A 137 5.10 -20.43 -24.19
N TYR A 138 5.33 -19.16 -24.51
CA TYR A 138 4.64 -18.04 -23.89
C TYR A 138 3.12 -18.08 -24.10
N SER A 139 2.66 -18.54 -25.28
CA SER A 139 1.22 -18.62 -25.58
C SER A 139 0.52 -19.67 -24.71
N LEU A 140 1.18 -20.81 -24.48
CA LEU A 140 0.68 -21.87 -23.63
C LEU A 140 0.69 -21.45 -22.15
N ALA A 141 1.71 -20.72 -21.73
CA ALA A 141 1.80 -20.19 -20.37
C ALA A 141 0.67 -19.20 -20.06
N ILE A 142 0.35 -18.31 -21.01
CA ILE A 142 -0.80 -17.40 -20.88
C ILE A 142 -2.11 -18.18 -20.76
N GLN A 143 -2.27 -19.23 -21.58
CA GLN A 143 -3.47 -20.04 -21.57
C GLN A 143 -3.65 -20.75 -20.22
N GLU A 144 -2.59 -21.37 -19.69
CA GLU A 144 -2.64 -22.11 -18.43
C GLU A 144 -3.07 -21.20 -17.25
N ILE A 145 -2.47 -20.02 -17.13
CA ILE A 145 -2.81 -19.08 -16.05
C ILE A 145 -4.15 -18.39 -16.34
N GLY A 146 -4.44 -18.07 -17.61
CA GLY A 146 -5.61 -17.29 -18.00
C GLY A 146 -6.92 -18.07 -17.94
N GLU A 147 -6.89 -19.38 -18.15
CA GLU A 147 -8.06 -20.27 -18.07
C GLU A 147 -8.47 -20.61 -16.63
N LEU A 148 -7.61 -20.31 -15.67
CA LEU A 148 -7.84 -20.60 -14.26
C LEU A 148 -9.11 -19.89 -13.75
N VAL A 149 -10.03 -20.68 -13.19
CA VAL A 149 -11.33 -20.21 -12.69
C VAL A 149 -11.24 -20.03 -11.17
N ALA A 150 -11.48 -18.81 -10.72
CA ALA A 150 -11.53 -18.49 -9.31
C ALA A 150 -12.85 -18.96 -8.66
N GLU A 151 -12.90 -19.00 -7.32
CA GLU A 151 -14.07 -19.40 -6.53
C GLU A 151 -15.35 -18.61 -6.86
N ASN A 152 -15.20 -17.37 -7.34
CA ASN A 152 -16.31 -16.51 -7.75
C ASN A 152 -16.82 -16.78 -9.19
N GLY A 153 -16.32 -17.84 -9.84
CA GLY A 153 -16.67 -18.21 -11.21
C GLY A 153 -16.03 -17.36 -12.30
N ARG A 154 -15.20 -16.36 -11.94
CA ARG A 154 -14.48 -15.52 -12.90
C ARG A 154 -13.13 -16.14 -13.24
N ARG A 155 -12.76 -16.05 -14.52
CA ARG A 155 -11.43 -16.43 -14.97
C ARG A 155 -10.39 -15.36 -14.59
N VAL A 156 -9.14 -15.75 -14.44
CA VAL A 156 -8.01 -14.82 -14.31
C VAL A 156 -7.89 -13.96 -15.58
N GLY A 157 -8.01 -14.61 -16.75
CA GLY A 157 -8.00 -13.95 -18.05
C GLY A 157 -6.59 -13.68 -18.59
N PRO A 158 -6.47 -13.48 -19.92
CA PRO A 158 -5.18 -13.43 -20.60
C PRO A 158 -4.33 -12.21 -20.24
N SER A 159 -4.96 -11.05 -19.95
CA SER A 159 -4.22 -9.86 -19.53
C SER A 159 -3.55 -10.07 -18.18
N MET A 160 -4.28 -10.61 -17.20
CA MET A 160 -3.73 -10.88 -15.88
C MET A 160 -2.65 -11.96 -15.93
N ALA A 161 -2.85 -13.00 -16.76
CA ALA A 161 -1.84 -14.02 -17.03
C ALA A 161 -0.56 -13.43 -17.62
N HIS A 162 -0.67 -12.53 -18.61
CA HIS A 162 0.47 -11.79 -19.16
C HIS A 162 1.24 -11.05 -18.06
N ARG A 163 0.53 -10.30 -17.21
CA ARG A 163 1.17 -9.52 -16.13
C ARG A 163 1.94 -10.39 -15.15
N ILE A 164 1.37 -11.53 -14.76
CA ILE A 164 2.02 -12.50 -13.86
C ILE A 164 3.25 -13.11 -14.53
N LEU A 165 3.15 -13.49 -15.81
CA LEU A 165 4.28 -14.05 -16.54
C LEU A 165 5.41 -13.04 -16.68
N THR A 166 5.11 -11.81 -17.12
CA THR A 166 6.10 -10.73 -17.19
C THR A 166 6.76 -10.49 -15.84
N MET A 167 6.00 -10.49 -14.74
CA MET A 167 6.57 -10.36 -13.39
C MET A 167 7.54 -11.50 -13.04
N LEU A 168 7.24 -12.73 -13.47
CA LEU A 168 8.07 -13.91 -13.17
C LEU A 168 9.29 -14.02 -14.09
N THR A 169 9.16 -13.66 -15.37
CA THR A 169 10.18 -13.95 -16.40
C THR A 169 10.96 -12.75 -16.88
N ASP A 170 10.53 -11.51 -16.62
CA ASP A 170 11.29 -10.33 -17.05
C ASP A 170 12.59 -10.18 -16.25
N GLU A 171 13.71 -10.30 -16.94
CA GLU A 171 15.05 -10.12 -16.37
C GLU A 171 15.47 -8.64 -16.31
N THR A 172 14.80 -7.77 -17.08
CA THR A 172 15.24 -6.37 -17.25
C THR A 172 14.72 -5.44 -16.16
N GLY A 173 13.61 -5.80 -15.51
CA GLY A 173 12.94 -5.00 -14.48
C GLY A 173 12.44 -3.63 -14.97
N ASN A 174 12.46 -3.40 -16.28
CA ASN A 174 12.09 -2.14 -16.93
C ASN A 174 10.79 -2.26 -17.71
N SER A 175 10.24 -3.47 -17.84
CA SER A 175 8.97 -3.66 -18.54
C SER A 175 7.82 -3.01 -17.76
N VAL A 176 7.08 -2.14 -18.43
CA VAL A 176 5.81 -1.64 -17.90
C VAL A 176 4.79 -2.73 -18.12
N VAL A 177 4.27 -3.27 -17.02
CA VAL A 177 3.28 -4.33 -17.02
C VAL A 177 1.89 -3.71 -17.26
N GLU A 178 1.50 -3.53 -18.52
CA GLU A 178 0.18 -3.01 -18.94
C GLU A 178 -0.93 -4.07 -18.99
#